data_AF-A0A4X1UB95-F1
#
_entry.id   AF-A0A4X1UB95-F1
#
_cell.length_a   1.000
_cell.length_b   1.000
_cell.length_c   1.000
_cell.angle_alpha   90.00
_cell.angle_beta   90.00
_cell.angle_gamma   90.00
#
_symmetry.space_group_name_H-M   'P 1'
#
loop_
_entity.id
_entity.type
_entity.pdbx_description
1 polymer ?
#
loop_
_entity_poly.entity_id
_entity_poly.type
_entity_poly.pdbx_seq_one_letter_code
_entity_poly.pdbx_strand_id
1 'polypeptide(L)' 'MLLSTVTFAKSLSKTTLVKMMSKAATGYSFHTKRSRRREKMTLLHYDLVVRKKKVLFVEEKKIRSL' A
#
# COMPACT_ATOMS: atom_id res chain seq x y z
N MET A 1 -31.57 -31.99 -4.66
CA MET A 1 -31.38 -30.53 -4.61
C MET A 1 -30.02 -30.24 -4.00
N LEU A 2 -29.01 -30.02 -4.82
CA LEU A 2 -27.67 -29.64 -4.36
C LEU A 2 -27.62 -28.12 -4.38
N LEU A 3 -27.81 -27.49 -3.21
CA LEU A 3 -27.36 -26.12 -3.01
C LEU A 3 -25.83 -26.16 -3.04
N SER A 4 -25.25 -26.10 -4.23
CA SER A 4 -23.85 -25.75 -4.38
C SER A 4 -23.72 -24.32 -3.87
N THR A 5 -23.25 -24.19 -2.63
CA THR A 5 -22.65 -22.95 -2.13
C THR A 5 -21.48 -22.68 -3.05
N VAL A 6 -21.72 -21.96 -4.15
CA VAL A 6 -20.68 -21.35 -4.97
C VAL A 6 -20.03 -20.38 -4.03
N THR A 7 -19.02 -20.87 -3.31
CA THR A 7 -18.11 -20.06 -2.54
C THR A 7 -17.61 -19.03 -3.52
N PHE A 8 -18.08 -17.79 -3.36
CA PHE A 8 -17.62 -16.64 -4.10
C PHE A 8 -16.12 -16.57 -3.82
N ALA A 9 -15.34 -17.21 -4.68
CA ALA A 9 -13.89 -17.23 -4.62
C ALA A 9 -13.48 -15.80 -4.92
N LYS A 10 -13.42 -14.98 -3.86
CA LYS A 10 -12.93 -13.61 -3.89
C LYS A 10 -11.50 -13.72 -4.41
N SER A 11 -11.32 -13.56 -5.71
CA SER A 11 -10.07 -13.87 -6.39
C SER A 11 -8.96 -13.17 -5.62
N LEU A 12 -8.00 -13.95 -5.12
CA LEU A 12 -6.98 -13.41 -4.23
C LEU A 12 -6.18 -12.37 -5.03
N SER A 13 -6.39 -11.10 -4.71
CA SER A 13 -5.75 -10.02 -5.45
C SER A 13 -4.23 -10.16 -5.40
N LYS A 14 -3.58 -10.13 -6.57
CA LYS A 14 -2.12 -10.17 -6.67
C LYS A 14 -1.48 -8.90 -6.10
N THR A 15 -2.20 -7.78 -6.15
CA THR A 15 -1.73 -6.47 -5.69
C THR A 15 -2.59 -5.86 -4.58
N THR A 16 -1.98 -4.99 -3.80
CA THR A 16 -2.60 -4.24 -2.70
C THR A 16 -2.24 -2.77 -2.83
N LEU A 17 -3.21 -1.89 -2.65
CA LEU A 17 -2.99 -0.46 -2.53
C LEU A 17 -2.61 -0.14 -1.08
N VAL A 18 -1.47 0.51 -0.88
CA VAL A 18 -0.91 0.81 0.43
C VAL A 18 -0.68 2.32 0.58
N LYS A 19 -0.78 2.80 1.82
CA LYS A 19 -0.44 4.18 2.19
C LYS A 19 1.02 4.21 2.65
N MET A 20 1.81 5.03 1.99
CA MET A 20 3.20 5.34 2.35
C MET A 20 3.21 6.60 3.20
N MET A 21 3.97 6.60 4.28
CA MET A 21 4.11 7.75 5.18
C MET A 21 5.56 8.23 5.21
N SER A 22 5.75 9.56 5.18
CA SER A 22 7.07 10.19 5.29
C SER A 22 7.67 9.97 6.67
N LYS A 23 8.95 9.56 6.73
CA LYS A 23 9.68 9.41 8.00
C LYS A 23 10.12 10.76 8.59
N ALA A 24 9.97 11.86 7.86
CA ALA A 24 10.26 13.21 8.34
C ALA A 24 9.14 13.83 9.21
N ALA A 25 8.15 13.03 9.65
CA ALA A 25 7.04 13.46 10.52
C ALA A 25 6.24 14.66 9.98
N THR A 26 6.20 14.85 8.66
CA THR A 26 5.48 15.95 7.99
C THR A 26 3.99 15.68 7.79
N GLY A 27 3.54 14.45 8.03
CA GLY A 27 2.19 13.99 7.69
C GLY A 27 1.95 13.77 6.20
N TYR A 28 2.93 14.07 5.33
CA TYR A 28 2.81 13.80 3.90
C TYR A 28 2.76 12.29 3.64
N SER A 29 1.75 11.88 2.87
CA SER A 29 1.54 10.48 2.52
C SER A 29 1.06 10.35 1.08
N PHE A 30 1.40 9.23 0.46
CA PHE A 30 0.96 8.93 -0.90
C PHE A 30 0.59 7.46 -1.04
N HIS A 31 -0.13 7.15 -2.12
CA HIS A 31 -0.59 5.81 -2.40
C HIS A 31 0.31 5.12 -3.41
N THR A 32 0.56 3.84 -3.19
CA THR A 32 1.33 3.02 -4.11
C THR A 32 0.80 1.59 -4.15
N LYS A 33 1.14 0.87 -5.22
CA LYS A 33 0.77 -0.53 -5.40
C LYS A 33 1.93 -1.40 -4.96
N ARG A 34 1.62 -2.44 -4.19
CA ARG A 34 2.57 -3.47 -3.76
C ARG A 34 2.04 -4.85 -4.10
N SER A 35 2.91 -5.80 -4.39
CA SER A 35 2.52 -7.21 -4.52
C SER A 35 2.20 -7.79 -3.14
N ARG A 36 1.13 -8.59 -3.05
CA ARG A 36 0.62 -9.11 -1.77
C ARG A 36 1.66 -9.96 -1.01
N ARG A 37 2.51 -10.68 -1.75
CA ARG A 37 3.50 -11.62 -1.19
C ARG A 37 4.82 -10.97 -0.77
N ARG A 38 5.08 -9.71 -1.14
CA ARG A 38 6.34 -9.04 -0.82
C ARG A 38 6.33 -8.62 0.66
N GLU A 39 7.50 -8.26 1.17
CA GLU A 39 7.61 -7.57 2.46
C GLU A 39 7.16 -6.10 2.34
N LYS A 40 7.05 -5.41 3.48
CA LYS A 40 6.67 -3.99 3.54
C LYS A 40 7.65 -3.14 2.74
N MET A 41 7.12 -2.17 2.00
CA MET A 41 7.95 -1.36 1.11
C MET A 41 8.53 -0.14 1.83
N THR A 42 9.81 0.14 1.55
CA THR A 42 10.47 1.40 1.88
C THR A 42 10.94 2.06 0.60
N LEU A 43 10.56 3.32 0.38
CA LEU A 43 10.90 4.07 -0.83
C LEU A 43 11.59 5.38 -0.48
N LEU A 44 12.53 5.79 -1.31
CA LEU A 44 13.15 7.10 -1.22
C LEU A 44 12.46 8.02 -2.24
N HIS A 45 11.63 8.95 -1.75
CA HIS A 45 10.79 9.80 -2.59
C HIS A 45 10.85 11.26 -2.13
N TYR A 46 10.43 12.19 -2.99
CA TYR A 46 10.40 13.60 -2.64
C TYR A 46 9.23 13.91 -1.71
N ASP A 47 9.52 14.59 -0.61
CA ASP A 47 8.50 15.19 0.25
C ASP A 47 8.31 16.66 -0.13
N LEU A 48 7.09 17.01 -0.57
CA LEU A 48 6.75 18.37 -0.98
C LEU A 48 6.77 19.34 0.20
N VAL A 49 6.56 18.85 1.42
CA VAL A 49 6.59 19.68 2.65
C VAL A 49 8.04 20.00 3.04
N VAL A 50 8.97 19.06 2.87
CA VAL A 50 10.39 19.23 3.21
C VAL A 50 11.19 19.83 2.05
N ARG A 51 10.69 20.94 1.47
CA ARG A 51 11.39 21.69 0.40
C ARG A 51 11.91 20.80 -0.75
N LYS A 52 11.14 19.77 -1.15
CA LYS A 52 11.51 18.80 -2.20
C LYS A 52 12.83 18.06 -1.92
N LYS A 53 13.13 17.74 -0.66
CA LYS A 53 14.20 16.79 -0.31
C LYS A 53 13.71 15.35 -0.46
N LYS A 54 14.62 14.44 -0.83
CA LYS A 54 14.31 13.02 -0.83
C LYS A 54 14.32 12.52 0.61
N VAL A 55 13.19 11.98 1.04
CA VAL A 55 12.97 11.42 2.37
C VAL A 55 12.62 9.94 2.22
N LEU A 56 12.92 9.17 3.26
CA LEU A 56 12.52 7.78 3.32
C LEU A 56 11.04 7.67 3.70
N PHE A 57 10.28 6.95 2.88
CA PHE A 57 8.88 6.64 3.10
C PHE A 57 8.72 5.18 3.47
N VAL A 58 7.87 4.91 4.46
CA VAL A 58 7.59 3.57 4.97
C VAL A 58 6.11 3.27 4.78
N GLU A 59 5.79 2.02 4.45
CA GLU A 59 4.42 1.53 4.42
C GLU A 59 3.78 1.55 5.82
N GLU A 60 2.72 2.35 5.95
CA GLU A 60 1.98 2.52 7.20
C GLU A 60 0.84 1.52 7.30
N LYS A 61 -0.06 1.52 6.30
CA LYS A 61 -1.25 0.65 6.28
C LYS A 61 -1.67 0.23 4.88
N LYS A 62 -2.29 -0.94 4.79
CA LYS A 62 -3.02 -1.40 3.60
C LYS A 62 -4.36 -0.67 3.52
N ILE A 63 -4.70 -0.14 2.35
CA ILE A 63 -5.98 0.51 2.08
C ILE A 63 -6.99 -0.52 1.58
N ARG A 64 -6.68 -1.15 0.44
CA ARG A 64 -7.54 -2.18 -0.17
C ARG A 64 -6.75 -3.16 -1.02
N SER A 65 -7.30 -4.35 -1.21
CA SER A 65 -6.90 -5.26 -2.28
C SER A 65 -7.40 -4.72 -3.62
N LEU A 66 -6.55 -4.79 -4.66
CA LEU A 66 -6.90 -4.43 -6.04
C LEU A 66 -7.07 -5.69 -6.88
#